data_AF-A0A7H0M8S8-F1
#
_entry.id   AF-A0A7H0M8S8-F1
#
_cell.length_a   1.000
_cell.length_b   1.000
_cell.length_c   1.000
_cell.angle_alpha   90.00
_cell.angle_beta   90.00
_cell.angle_gamma   90.00
#
_symmetry.space_group_name_H-M   'P 1'
#
loop_
_entity.id
_entity.type
_entity.pdbx_description
1 polymer ?
#
loop_
_entity_poly.entity_id
_entity_poly.type
_entity_poly.pdbx_seq_one_letter_code
_entity_poly.pdbx_strand_id
1 'polypeptide(L)'
;MPGMINHEKAFVKLFSQTARYHHRFKVFEDFISCSVIALENRLHFSEVREQKYLRIVGGYEKEDVTRMAQLLAHVVNGLGDAPGDFLGRVFMQLELGDKYRGQFFTPWDVARMMAAMQLGDTEALFRDKPFITLSEPACGAGCMVLAFADVLQKAGWPPHRYLWVSATDIDPLAAGMAYIQLSLCGIAGEVVVGNTLANERRRILYTPGHYLGGWPVRLDPRHFQAA
;
A
#
# COMPACT_ATOMS: atom_id res chain seq x y z
N MET A 1 -5.79 -0.87 30.11
CA MET A 1 -6.58 -1.69 29.15
C MET A 1 -5.84 -3.01 28.96
N PRO A 2 -6.51 -4.18 29.00
CA PRO A 2 -5.89 -5.47 28.70
C PRO A 2 -5.19 -5.40 27.34
N GLY A 3 -3.98 -5.96 27.25
CA GLY A 3 -2.98 -5.63 26.24
C GLY A 3 -3.48 -5.69 24.79
N MET A 4 -3.52 -4.53 24.14
CA MET A 4 -3.72 -4.41 22.70
C MET A 4 -2.67 -5.26 21.98
N ILE A 5 -3.11 -6.13 21.06
CA ILE A 5 -2.20 -7.00 20.32
C ILE A 5 -1.26 -6.12 19.50
N ASN A 6 0.05 -6.27 19.68
CA ASN A 6 0.99 -5.66 18.75
C ASN A 6 0.97 -6.47 17.44
N HIS A 7 0.26 -5.95 16.43
CA HIS A 7 0.04 -6.66 15.18
C HIS A 7 1.30 -6.90 14.35
N GLU A 8 2.32 -6.03 14.43
CA GLU A 8 3.62 -6.26 13.77
C GLU A 8 4.34 -7.47 14.38
N LYS A 9 4.44 -7.52 15.71
CA LYS A 9 5.06 -8.65 16.42
C LYS A 9 4.28 -9.95 16.17
N ALA A 10 2.94 -9.87 16.16
CA ALA A 10 2.09 -11.02 15.86
C ALA A 10 2.29 -11.50 14.40
N PHE A 11 2.37 -10.57 13.44
CA PHE A 11 2.68 -10.86 12.04
C PHE A 11 4.03 -11.57 11.90
N VAL A 12 5.10 -10.99 12.45
CA VAL A 12 6.46 -11.56 12.37
C VAL A 12 6.50 -12.96 12.97
N LYS A 13 5.87 -13.16 14.14
CA LYS A 13 5.79 -14.46 14.81
C LYS A 13 5.03 -15.48 13.96
N LEU A 14 3.84 -15.14 13.46
CA LEU A 14 3.03 -16.02 12.62
C LEU A 14 3.78 -16.36 11.32
N PHE A 15 4.36 -15.35 10.67
CA PHE A 15 5.13 -15.51 9.44
C PHE A 15 6.26 -16.52 9.63
N SER A 16 7.03 -16.45 10.73
CA SER A 16 8.12 -17.38 11.03
C SER A 16 7.69 -18.86 11.09
N GLN A 17 6.41 -19.12 11.34
CA GLN A 17 5.81 -20.46 11.43
C GLN A 17 5.15 -20.90 10.12
N THR A 18 4.71 -19.94 9.29
CA THR A 18 4.06 -20.21 8.01
C THR A 18 5.04 -20.78 6.99
N ALA A 19 4.73 -21.95 6.44
CA ALA A 19 5.39 -22.56 5.29
C ALA A 19 6.92 -22.63 5.42
N ARG A 20 7.41 -23.20 6.54
CA ARG A 20 8.85 -23.29 6.88
C ARG A 20 9.67 -24.11 5.88
N TYR A 21 9.01 -24.87 5.01
CA TYR A 21 9.62 -25.63 3.93
C TYR A 21 9.90 -24.79 2.66
N HIS A 22 9.47 -23.52 2.62
CA HIS A 22 9.81 -22.57 1.56
C HIS A 22 10.83 -21.52 2.04
N HIS A 23 11.57 -20.94 1.09
CA HIS A 23 12.45 -19.80 1.38
C HIS A 23 11.64 -18.59 1.87
N ARG A 24 12.10 -17.91 2.92
CA ARG A 24 11.33 -16.84 3.58
C ARG A 24 10.91 -15.72 2.64
N PHE A 25 11.82 -15.29 1.76
CA PHE A 25 11.52 -14.27 0.76
C PHE A 25 10.36 -14.69 -0.16
N LYS A 26 10.36 -15.95 -0.63
CA LYS A 26 9.29 -16.48 -1.50
C LYS A 26 7.94 -16.47 -0.77
N VAL A 27 7.91 -16.87 0.50
CA VAL A 27 6.67 -16.86 1.30
C VAL A 27 6.10 -15.44 1.43
N PHE A 28 6.96 -14.43 1.60
CA PHE A 28 6.53 -13.03 1.66
C PHE A 28 6.04 -12.53 0.30
N GLU A 29 6.78 -12.82 -0.78
CA GLU A 29 6.40 -12.45 -2.15
C GLU A 29 5.06 -13.09 -2.57
N ASP A 30 4.85 -14.35 -2.23
CA ASP A 30 3.59 -15.07 -2.47
C ASP A 30 2.45 -14.48 -1.62
N PHE A 31 2.71 -14.15 -0.35
CA PHE A 31 1.74 -13.47 0.52
C PHE A 31 1.29 -12.11 -0.07
N ILE A 32 2.23 -11.27 -0.52
CA ILE A 32 1.91 -9.99 -1.18
C ILE A 32 1.15 -10.25 -2.48
N SER A 33 1.60 -11.19 -3.31
CA SER A 33 0.95 -11.53 -4.58
C SER A 33 -0.49 -11.98 -4.39
N CYS A 34 -0.75 -12.89 -3.44
CA CYS A 34 -2.08 -13.37 -3.11
C CYS A 34 -2.97 -12.23 -2.59
N SER A 35 -2.43 -11.36 -1.73
CA SER A 35 -3.17 -10.23 -1.15
C SER A 35 -3.55 -9.18 -2.22
N VAL A 36 -2.61 -8.84 -3.11
CA VAL A 36 -2.88 -7.94 -4.25
C VAL A 36 -3.98 -8.52 -5.15
N ILE A 37 -3.89 -9.81 -5.50
CA ILE A 37 -4.88 -10.46 -6.37
C ILE A 37 -6.27 -10.46 -5.70
N ALA A 38 -6.35 -10.80 -4.42
CA ALA A 38 -7.62 -10.83 -3.69
C ALA A 38 -8.31 -9.45 -3.69
N LEU A 39 -7.54 -8.38 -3.46
CA LEU A 39 -8.03 -7.00 -3.51
C LEU A 39 -8.47 -6.60 -4.92
N GLU A 40 -7.65 -6.86 -5.95
CA GLU A 40 -8.00 -6.53 -7.33
C GLU A 40 -9.22 -7.30 -7.83
N ASN A 41 -9.31 -8.61 -7.56
CA ASN A 41 -10.44 -9.43 -8.00
C ASN A 41 -11.75 -9.01 -7.33
N ARG A 42 -11.69 -8.39 -6.14
CA ARG A 42 -12.88 -7.82 -5.49
C ARG A 42 -13.39 -6.57 -6.20
N LEU A 43 -12.51 -5.81 -6.86
CA LEU A 43 -12.85 -4.60 -7.64
C LEU A 43 -13.27 -4.97 -9.06
N HIS A 44 -12.48 -5.80 -9.73
CA HIS A 44 -12.70 -6.28 -11.07
C HIS A 44 -12.20 -7.72 -11.18
N PHE A 45 -13.09 -8.70 -11.22
CA PHE A 45 -12.67 -10.09 -11.29
C PHE A 45 -11.90 -10.39 -12.59
N SER A 46 -10.82 -11.17 -12.48
CA SER A 46 -10.08 -11.68 -13.63
C SER A 46 -9.73 -13.14 -13.41
N GLU A 47 -10.15 -14.00 -14.35
CA GLU A 47 -9.87 -15.43 -14.30
C GLU A 47 -8.37 -15.71 -14.38
N VAL A 48 -7.62 -14.95 -15.17
CA VAL A 48 -6.15 -15.08 -15.27
C VAL A 48 -5.49 -14.79 -13.92
N ARG A 49 -5.95 -13.77 -13.19
CA ARG A 49 -5.46 -13.49 -11.83
C ARG A 49 -5.87 -14.57 -10.85
N GLU A 50 -7.11 -15.03 -10.92
CA GLU A 50 -7.61 -16.10 -10.06
C GLU A 50 -6.80 -17.40 -10.24
N GLN A 51 -6.52 -17.79 -11.49
CA GLN A 51 -5.66 -18.93 -11.78
C GLN A 51 -4.23 -18.74 -11.24
N LYS A 52 -3.68 -17.53 -11.29
CA LYS A 52 -2.38 -17.22 -10.65
C LYS A 52 -2.46 -17.40 -9.13
N TYR A 53 -3.52 -16.88 -8.49
CA TYR A 53 -3.75 -17.06 -7.05
C TYR A 53 -3.82 -18.54 -6.68
N LEU A 54 -4.66 -19.32 -7.39
CA LEU A 54 -4.83 -20.76 -7.19
C LEU A 54 -3.52 -21.54 -7.38
N ARG A 55 -2.70 -21.16 -8.36
CA ARG A 55 -1.38 -21.75 -8.58
C ARG A 55 -0.42 -21.49 -7.41
N ILE A 56 -0.42 -20.27 -6.88
CA ILE A 56 0.41 -19.93 -5.72
C ILE A 56 -0.03 -20.76 -4.52
N VAL A 57 -1.31 -20.70 -4.13
CA VAL A 57 -1.83 -21.41 -2.94
C VAL A 57 -1.76 -22.93 -3.08
N GLY A 58 -1.80 -23.47 -4.30
CA GLY A 58 -1.59 -24.89 -4.57
C GLY A 58 -0.18 -25.40 -4.21
N GLY A 59 0.80 -24.50 -4.04
CA GLY A 59 2.14 -24.81 -3.53
C GLY A 59 2.26 -24.78 -2.00
N TYR A 60 1.14 -24.60 -1.27
CA TYR A 60 1.10 -24.49 0.17
C TYR A 60 0.21 -25.55 0.83
N GLU A 61 0.56 -25.94 2.05
CA GLU A 61 -0.32 -26.73 2.90
C GLU A 61 -1.56 -25.90 3.28
N LYS A 62 -2.72 -26.56 3.47
CA LYS A 62 -3.99 -25.88 3.78
C LYS A 62 -3.90 -24.97 5.02
N GLU A 63 -3.14 -25.40 6.02
CA GLU A 63 -2.91 -24.60 7.23
C GLU A 63 -2.13 -23.32 6.90
N ASP A 64 -1.11 -23.39 6.05
CA ASP A 64 -0.32 -22.23 5.66
C ASP A 64 -1.09 -21.24 4.78
N VAL A 65 -2.00 -21.72 3.93
CA VAL A 65 -2.95 -20.85 3.21
C VAL A 65 -3.84 -20.09 4.20
N THR A 66 -4.29 -20.76 5.26
CA THR A 66 -5.06 -20.12 6.34
C THR A 66 -4.21 -19.09 7.09
N ARG A 67 -2.93 -19.41 7.37
CA ARG A 67 -2.00 -18.47 8.00
C ARG A 67 -1.72 -17.25 7.11
N MET A 68 -1.67 -17.40 5.78
CA MET A 68 -1.56 -16.25 4.87
C MET A 68 -2.75 -15.29 4.99
N ALA A 69 -3.98 -15.80 5.12
CA ALA A 69 -5.15 -14.96 5.38
C ALA A 69 -5.07 -14.27 6.75
N GLN A 70 -4.58 -14.97 7.78
CA GLN A 70 -4.35 -14.39 9.11
C GLN A 70 -3.26 -13.31 9.10
N LEU A 71 -2.20 -13.47 8.31
CA LEU A 71 -1.18 -12.44 8.10
C LEU A 71 -1.82 -11.17 7.51
N LEU A 72 -2.70 -11.30 6.51
CA LEU A 72 -3.43 -10.15 5.96
C LEU A 72 -4.32 -9.51 7.03
N ALA A 73 -4.97 -10.29 7.89
CA ALA A 73 -5.75 -9.76 9.00
C ALA A 73 -4.89 -8.93 9.98
N HIS A 74 -3.64 -9.33 10.23
CA HIS A 74 -2.71 -8.50 11.02
C HIS A 74 -2.32 -7.20 10.33
N VAL A 75 -2.17 -7.19 8.99
CA VAL A 75 -1.94 -5.96 8.23
C VAL A 75 -3.14 -5.03 8.36
N VAL A 76 -4.36 -5.54 8.16
CA VAL A 76 -5.61 -4.76 8.28
C VAL A 76 -5.73 -4.15 9.68
N ASN A 77 -5.60 -4.96 10.73
CA ASN A 77 -5.75 -4.48 12.10
C ASN A 77 -4.61 -3.53 12.49
N GLY A 78 -3.37 -3.82 12.10
CA GLY A 78 -2.22 -2.96 12.39
C GLY A 78 -2.32 -1.57 11.75
N LEU A 79 -2.81 -1.49 10.51
CA LEU A 79 -3.08 -0.22 9.84
C LEU A 79 -4.31 0.51 10.43
N GLY A 80 -5.27 -0.24 10.99
CA GLY A 80 -6.44 0.32 11.68
C GLY A 80 -6.12 0.91 13.05
N ASP A 81 -5.15 0.34 13.78
CA ASP A 81 -4.73 0.80 15.11
C ASP A 81 -3.94 2.11 15.06
N ALA A 82 -3.04 2.25 14.08
CA ALA A 82 -2.22 3.45 13.94
C ALA A 82 -1.75 3.67 12.49
N PRO A 83 -1.70 4.94 12.02
CA PRO A 83 -1.06 5.28 10.77
C PRO A 83 0.41 4.87 10.75
N GLY A 84 0.86 4.25 9.66
CA GLY A 84 2.26 3.86 9.51
C GLY A 84 2.51 3.00 8.29
N ASP A 85 3.79 2.82 7.96
CA ASP A 85 4.25 1.83 6.98
C ASP A 85 4.37 0.45 7.65
N PHE A 86 3.26 -0.27 7.77
CA PHE A 86 3.22 -1.60 8.38
C PHE A 86 4.04 -2.61 7.57
N LEU A 87 3.79 -2.73 6.27
CA LEU A 87 4.42 -3.73 5.42
C LEU A 87 5.92 -3.47 5.22
N GLY A 88 6.33 -2.21 5.05
CA GLY A 88 7.75 -1.86 5.00
C GLY A 88 8.47 -2.16 6.31
N ARG A 89 7.85 -1.87 7.47
CA ARG A 89 8.43 -2.19 8.78
C ARG A 89 8.60 -3.69 9.00
N VAL A 90 7.57 -4.51 8.74
CA VAL A 90 7.72 -5.97 8.91
C VAL A 90 8.69 -6.56 7.89
N PHE A 91 8.75 -6.03 6.67
CA PHE A 91 9.74 -6.45 5.67
C PHE A 91 11.17 -6.21 6.15
N MET A 92 11.43 -5.03 6.73
CA MET A 92 12.74 -4.71 7.34
C MET A 92 13.04 -5.57 8.57
N GLN A 93 12.08 -5.77 9.47
CA GLN A 93 12.26 -6.60 10.68
C GLN A 93 12.54 -8.06 10.37
N LEU A 94 11.99 -8.58 9.26
CA LEU A 94 12.21 -9.95 8.80
C LEU A 94 13.53 -10.14 8.05
N GLU A 95 14.32 -9.06 7.88
CA GLU A 95 15.60 -9.07 7.16
C GLU A 95 15.51 -9.73 5.77
N LEU A 96 14.35 -9.62 5.11
CA LEU A 96 14.11 -10.19 3.78
C LEU A 96 14.88 -9.46 2.66
N GLY A 97 15.70 -8.48 3.06
CA GLY A 97 16.48 -7.62 2.20
C GLY A 97 17.77 -8.22 1.65
N ASP A 98 18.09 -9.51 1.83
CA ASP A 98 19.36 -10.06 1.31
C ASP A 98 19.51 -9.95 -0.23
N LYS A 99 18.39 -9.92 -0.97
CA LYS A 99 18.37 -9.60 -2.42
C LYS A 99 18.22 -8.09 -2.70
N TYR A 100 17.87 -7.31 -1.68
CA TYR A 100 17.56 -5.88 -1.69
C TYR A 100 18.51 -5.07 -0.79
N ARG A 101 19.77 -5.49 -0.62
CA ARG A 101 20.76 -4.85 0.27
C ARG A 101 21.08 -3.36 -0.02
N GLY A 102 20.38 -2.75 -0.98
CA GLY A 102 20.40 -1.31 -1.25
C GLY A 102 19.06 -0.57 -1.06
N GLN A 103 17.94 -1.25 -0.76
CA GLN A 103 16.66 -0.59 -0.48
C GLN A 103 16.49 -0.38 1.02
N PHE A 104 16.72 0.85 1.46
CA PHE A 104 16.36 1.29 2.81
C PHE A 104 15.01 1.98 2.73
N PHE A 105 14.03 1.52 3.49
CA PHE A 105 12.75 2.21 3.57
C PHE A 105 12.89 3.48 4.40
N THR A 106 12.19 4.53 3.97
CA THR A 106 12.18 5.82 4.66
C THR A 106 11.59 5.64 6.05
N PRO A 107 12.29 6.04 7.13
CA PRO A 107 11.73 5.99 8.48
C PRO A 107 10.46 6.83 8.59
N TRP A 108 9.46 6.31 9.32
CA TRP A 108 8.14 6.93 9.43
C TRP A 108 8.18 8.40 9.88
N ASP A 109 9.02 8.73 10.86
CA ASP A 109 9.13 10.09 11.39
C ASP A 109 9.72 11.08 10.37
N VAL A 110 10.66 10.61 9.54
CA VAL A 110 11.21 11.40 8.43
C VAL A 110 10.14 11.65 7.38
N ALA A 111 9.39 10.62 7.02
CA ALA A 111 8.28 10.74 6.06
C ALA A 111 7.21 11.74 6.55
N ARG A 112 6.83 11.68 7.85
CA ARG A 112 5.89 12.63 8.45
C ARG A 112 6.41 14.06 8.46
N MET A 113 7.68 14.25 8.84
CA MET A 113 8.32 15.56 8.80
C MET A 113 8.29 16.15 7.39
N MET A 114 8.71 15.37 6.38
CA MET A 114 8.71 15.80 4.98
C MET A 114 7.29 16.12 4.48
N ALA A 115 6.30 15.29 4.80
CA ALA A 115 4.91 15.53 4.45
C ALA A 115 4.38 16.84 5.07
N ALA A 116 4.65 17.10 6.35
CA ALA A 116 4.24 18.33 7.02
C ALA A 116 4.87 19.58 6.40
N MET A 117 6.15 19.51 6.03
CA MET A 117 6.83 20.60 5.33
C MET A 117 6.24 20.86 3.93
N GLN A 118 5.86 19.79 3.21
CA GLN A 118 5.27 19.92 1.86
C GLN A 118 3.84 20.45 1.89
N LEU A 119 3.02 20.03 2.86
CA LEU A 119 1.62 20.45 2.97
C LEU A 119 1.49 21.93 3.39
N GLY A 120 2.36 22.40 4.29
CA GLY A 120 2.38 23.80 4.72
C GLY A 120 1.02 24.26 5.28
N ASP A 121 0.56 25.43 4.83
CA ASP A 121 -0.76 25.97 5.18
C ASP A 121 -1.86 25.29 4.34
N THR A 122 -2.51 24.28 4.93
CA THR A 122 -3.56 23.51 4.26
C THR A 122 -4.84 24.31 4.03
N GLU A 123 -5.16 25.29 4.88
CA GLU A 123 -6.34 26.16 4.68
C GLU A 123 -6.15 27.04 3.43
N ALA A 124 -4.95 27.59 3.25
CA ALA A 124 -4.61 28.29 2.02
C ALA A 124 -4.59 27.34 0.80
N LEU A 125 -4.11 26.10 0.96
CA LEU A 125 -4.02 25.11 -0.11
C LEU A 125 -5.39 24.71 -0.67
N PHE A 126 -6.39 24.51 0.19
CA PHE A 126 -7.73 24.04 -0.17
C PHE A 126 -8.78 25.14 -0.31
N ARG A 127 -8.41 26.42 -0.14
CA ARG A 127 -9.32 27.55 -0.35
C ARG A 127 -10.03 27.49 -1.70
N ASP A 128 -9.26 27.27 -2.77
CA ASP A 128 -9.75 27.28 -4.16
C ASP A 128 -9.52 25.93 -4.86
N LYS A 129 -9.10 24.89 -4.13
CA LYS A 129 -8.82 23.55 -4.67
C LYS A 129 -9.75 22.52 -4.05
N PRO A 130 -10.54 21.79 -4.86
CA PRO A 130 -11.42 20.74 -4.32
C PRO A 130 -10.64 19.52 -3.81
N PHE A 131 -9.39 19.34 -4.26
CA PHE A 131 -8.45 18.31 -3.84
C PHE A 131 -7.05 18.60 -4.39
N ILE A 132 -6.06 17.80 -3.98
CA ILE A 132 -4.71 17.79 -4.54
C ILE A 132 -4.35 16.42 -5.09
N THR A 133 -3.39 16.39 -6.01
CA THR A 133 -2.74 15.17 -6.48
C THR A 133 -1.32 15.07 -5.93
N LEU A 134 -0.89 13.85 -5.60
CA LEU A 134 0.47 13.56 -5.15
C LEU A 134 1.12 12.55 -6.10
N SER A 135 2.35 12.83 -6.52
CA SER A 135 3.16 11.91 -7.31
C SER A 135 4.33 11.41 -6.47
N GLU A 136 4.48 10.10 -6.35
CA GLU A 136 5.60 9.45 -5.65
C GLU A 136 6.33 8.51 -6.63
N PRO A 137 7.45 8.94 -7.23
CA PRO A 137 8.09 8.24 -8.35
C PRO A 137 8.92 7.01 -7.97
N ALA A 138 9.22 6.79 -6.68
CA ALA A 138 9.97 5.65 -6.18
C ALA A 138 9.39 5.22 -4.82
N CYS A 139 8.16 4.70 -4.85
CA CYS A 139 7.29 4.68 -3.68
C CYS A 139 7.67 3.65 -2.62
N GLY A 140 8.48 2.64 -2.94
CA GLY A 140 8.77 1.54 -2.05
C GLY A 140 7.48 0.87 -1.57
N ALA A 141 7.35 0.65 -0.27
CA ALA A 141 6.13 0.16 0.36
C ALA A 141 5.04 1.24 0.52
N GLY A 142 5.27 2.48 0.07
CA GLY A 142 4.30 3.59 0.12
C GLY A 142 4.41 4.48 1.36
N CYS A 143 5.49 4.39 2.15
CA CYS A 143 5.67 5.13 3.41
C CYS A 143 5.40 6.64 3.28
N MET A 144 5.97 7.30 2.26
CA MET A 144 5.79 8.74 2.02
C MET A 144 4.33 9.10 1.77
N VAL A 145 3.62 8.30 0.96
CA VAL A 145 2.21 8.51 0.66
C VAL A 145 1.34 8.34 1.90
N LEU A 146 1.61 7.29 2.70
CA LEU A 146 0.89 7.03 3.95
C LEU A 146 1.10 8.17 4.96
N ALA A 147 2.33 8.67 5.08
CA ALA A 147 2.64 9.80 5.95
C ALA A 147 1.96 11.09 5.47
N PHE A 148 1.94 11.33 4.16
CA PHE A 148 1.26 12.48 3.57
C PHE A 148 -0.25 12.45 3.86
N ALA A 149 -0.88 11.29 3.68
CA ALA A 149 -2.28 11.09 4.00
C ALA A 149 -2.56 11.28 5.51
N ASP A 150 -1.70 10.76 6.39
CA ASP A 150 -1.83 10.94 7.85
C ASP A 150 -1.75 12.42 8.26
N VAL A 151 -0.77 13.16 7.76
CA VAL A 151 -0.62 14.58 8.06
C VAL A 151 -1.82 15.38 7.53
N LEU A 152 -2.26 15.09 6.31
CA LEU A 152 -3.43 15.74 5.71
C LEU A 152 -4.71 15.46 6.53
N GLN A 153 -4.91 14.20 6.95
CA GLN A 153 -6.03 13.81 7.80
C GLN A 153 -6.02 14.56 9.14
N LYS A 154 -4.85 14.71 9.77
CA LYS A 154 -4.67 15.45 11.03
C LYS A 154 -4.88 16.95 10.88
N ALA A 155 -4.61 17.49 9.70
CA ALA A 155 -4.92 18.88 9.35
C ALA A 155 -6.42 19.13 9.06
N GLY A 156 -7.28 18.13 9.24
CA GLY A 156 -8.74 18.26 9.08
C GLY A 156 -9.26 17.95 7.68
N TRP A 157 -8.40 17.47 6.77
CA TRP A 157 -8.74 17.20 5.38
C TRP A 157 -8.72 15.67 5.13
N PRO A 158 -9.88 14.98 5.10
CA PRO A 158 -9.91 13.54 4.92
C PRO A 158 -9.31 13.10 3.56
N PRO A 159 -8.27 12.25 3.52
CA PRO A 159 -7.56 11.92 2.28
C PRO A 159 -8.44 11.30 1.20
N HIS A 160 -9.41 10.46 1.57
CA HIS A 160 -10.34 9.83 0.62
C HIS A 160 -11.13 10.85 -0.23
N ARG A 161 -11.28 12.08 0.27
CA ARG A 161 -11.90 13.21 -0.44
C ARG A 161 -10.88 14.13 -1.05
N TYR A 162 -9.84 14.52 -0.32
CA TYR A 162 -8.97 15.64 -0.70
C TYR A 162 -7.65 15.25 -1.37
N LEU A 163 -7.37 13.95 -1.52
CA LEU A 163 -6.10 13.46 -2.05
C LEU A 163 -6.30 12.35 -3.07
N TRP A 164 -5.61 12.48 -4.20
CA TRP A 164 -5.40 11.39 -5.15
C TRP A 164 -3.91 11.17 -5.41
N VAL A 165 -3.48 9.91 -5.46
CA VAL A 165 -2.05 9.55 -5.53
C VAL A 165 -1.72 8.80 -6.82
N SER A 166 -0.57 9.12 -7.42
CA SER A 166 0.14 8.24 -8.36
C SER A 166 1.46 7.82 -7.73
N ALA A 167 1.59 6.54 -7.40
CA ALA A 167 2.79 5.97 -6.78
C ALA A 167 3.44 4.98 -7.74
N THR A 168 4.74 5.11 -8.02
CA THR A 168 5.47 4.24 -8.96
C THR A 168 6.65 3.58 -8.26
N ASP A 169 6.87 2.29 -8.51
CA ASP A 169 8.12 1.62 -8.13
C ASP A 169 8.58 0.65 -9.23
N ILE A 170 9.89 0.47 -9.34
CA ILE A 170 10.49 -0.47 -10.28
C ILE A 170 10.33 -1.92 -9.83
N ASP A 171 10.29 -2.14 -8.52
CA ASP A 171 10.13 -3.45 -7.91
C ASP A 171 8.63 -3.81 -7.73
N PRO A 172 8.15 -4.89 -8.36
CA PRO A 172 6.78 -5.36 -8.20
C PRO A 172 6.42 -5.71 -6.75
N LEU A 173 7.38 -6.17 -5.93
CA LEU A 173 7.11 -6.51 -4.53
C LEU A 173 6.85 -5.25 -3.70
N ALA A 174 7.73 -4.25 -3.80
CA ALA A 174 7.55 -2.95 -3.18
C ALA A 174 6.23 -2.29 -3.59
N ALA A 175 5.96 -2.19 -4.90
CA ALA A 175 4.70 -1.68 -5.42
C ALA A 175 3.48 -2.48 -4.91
N GLY A 176 3.60 -3.80 -4.78
CA GLY A 176 2.55 -4.65 -4.20
C GLY A 176 2.26 -4.31 -2.72
N MET A 177 3.30 -4.06 -1.93
CA MET A 177 3.14 -3.58 -0.54
C MET A 177 2.43 -2.22 -0.52
N ALA A 178 2.88 -1.26 -1.33
CA ALA A 178 2.23 0.04 -1.44
C ALA A 178 0.75 -0.09 -1.81
N TYR A 179 0.43 -0.90 -2.82
CA TYR A 179 -0.96 -1.12 -3.24
C TYR A 179 -1.85 -1.64 -2.10
N ILE A 180 -1.38 -2.63 -1.33
CA ILE A 180 -2.14 -3.18 -0.22
C ILE A 180 -2.38 -2.10 0.84
N GLN A 181 -1.33 -1.39 1.27
CA GLN A 181 -1.45 -0.39 2.34
C GLN A 181 -2.36 0.77 1.93
N LEU A 182 -2.18 1.33 0.73
CA LEU A 182 -3.04 2.40 0.24
C LEU A 182 -4.50 1.97 0.10
N SER A 183 -4.72 0.74 -0.37
CA SER A 183 -6.07 0.17 -0.49
C SER A 183 -6.77 0.02 0.86
N LEU A 184 -6.05 -0.49 1.87
CA LEU A 184 -6.59 -0.70 3.22
C LEU A 184 -6.77 0.60 4.00
N CYS A 185 -5.93 1.61 3.76
CA CYS A 185 -6.07 2.94 4.35
C CYS A 185 -7.10 3.84 3.63
N GLY A 186 -7.79 3.32 2.61
CA GLY A 186 -8.81 4.09 1.86
C GLY A 186 -8.24 5.27 1.07
N ILE A 187 -6.94 5.24 0.74
CA ILE A 187 -6.29 6.29 -0.05
C ILE A 187 -6.59 6.04 -1.51
N ALA A 188 -7.12 7.06 -2.18
CA ALA A 188 -7.42 6.98 -3.60
C ALA A 188 -6.18 7.22 -4.44
N GLY A 189 -6.02 6.42 -5.48
CA GLY A 189 -4.85 6.52 -6.35
C GLY A 189 -4.60 5.29 -7.20
N GLU A 190 -3.47 5.36 -7.90
CA GLU A 190 -2.86 4.26 -8.65
C GLU A 190 -1.49 3.90 -8.08
N VAL A 191 -1.16 2.61 -8.16
CA VAL A 191 0.19 2.11 -7.93
C VAL A 191 0.72 1.47 -9.20
N VAL A 192 1.88 1.92 -9.66
CA VAL A 192 2.46 1.57 -10.94
C VAL A 192 3.72 0.75 -10.71
N VAL A 193 3.77 -0.43 -11.32
CA VAL A 193 5.02 -1.16 -11.48
C VAL A 193 5.67 -0.66 -12.76
N GLY A 194 6.81 0.02 -12.66
CA GLY A 194 7.36 0.77 -13.79
C GLY A 194 8.71 1.42 -13.52
N ASN A 195 9.32 1.97 -14.55
CA ASN A 195 10.55 2.73 -14.43
C ASN A 195 10.26 4.20 -14.69
N THR A 196 10.21 4.99 -13.62
CA THR A 196 9.93 6.43 -13.69
C THR A 196 10.93 7.19 -14.56
N LEU A 197 12.22 6.83 -14.51
CA LEU A 197 13.25 7.47 -15.34
C LEU A 197 13.09 7.18 -16.83
N ALA A 198 12.49 6.04 -17.18
CA ALA A 198 12.19 5.65 -18.56
C ALA A 198 10.75 5.97 -18.98
N ASN A 199 9.97 6.62 -18.11
CA ASN A 199 8.52 6.83 -18.28
C ASN A 199 7.76 5.53 -18.62
N GLU A 200 8.21 4.40 -18.07
CA GLU A 200 7.67 3.07 -18.34
C GLU A 200 6.62 2.70 -17.28
N ARG A 201 5.43 2.26 -17.72
CA ARG A 201 4.32 1.87 -16.84
C ARG A 201 3.87 0.44 -17.18
N ARG A 202 4.61 -0.57 -16.68
CA ARG A 202 4.39 -1.99 -17.02
C ARG A 202 3.07 -2.55 -16.50
N ARG A 203 2.65 -2.13 -15.30
CA ARG A 203 1.37 -2.52 -14.69
C ARG A 203 0.84 -1.39 -13.85
N ILE A 204 -0.47 -1.14 -13.90
CA ILE A 204 -1.16 -0.11 -13.11
C ILE A 204 -2.21 -0.80 -12.24
N LEU A 205 -2.21 -0.48 -10.95
CA LEU A 205 -3.11 -1.00 -9.94
C LEU A 205 -3.92 0.16 -9.35
N TYR A 206 -5.20 0.25 -9.68
CA TYR A 206 -6.08 1.25 -9.08
C TYR A 206 -6.60 0.76 -7.72
N THR A 207 -6.48 1.61 -6.71
CA THR A 207 -6.95 1.35 -5.34
C THR A 207 -8.49 1.33 -5.28
N PRO A 208 -9.10 0.65 -4.30
CA PRO A 208 -10.55 0.78 -4.05
C PRO A 208 -11.00 2.23 -3.91
N GLY A 209 -10.21 3.07 -3.25
CA GLY A 209 -10.49 4.50 -3.08
C GLY A 209 -10.62 5.25 -4.41
N HIS A 210 -9.85 4.86 -5.44
CA HIS A 210 -9.97 5.42 -6.79
C HIS A 210 -11.37 5.19 -7.37
N TYR A 211 -11.88 3.96 -7.29
CA TYR A 211 -13.19 3.62 -7.83
C TYR A 211 -14.33 4.20 -7.01
N LEU A 212 -14.30 3.99 -5.68
CA LEU A 212 -15.37 4.40 -4.78
C LEU A 212 -15.51 5.92 -4.67
N GLY A 213 -14.41 6.67 -4.84
CA GLY A 213 -14.40 8.13 -4.81
C GLY A 213 -14.77 8.80 -6.13
N GLY A 214 -15.12 8.05 -7.18
CA GLY A 214 -15.49 8.61 -8.48
C GLY A 214 -14.34 9.37 -9.16
N TRP A 215 -13.09 9.02 -8.84
CA TRP A 215 -11.91 9.79 -9.25
C TRP A 215 -11.70 9.91 -10.77
N PRO A 216 -12.08 8.95 -11.63
CA PRO A 216 -12.03 9.15 -13.08
C PRO A 216 -12.75 10.41 -13.56
N VAL A 217 -13.88 10.77 -12.92
CA VAL A 217 -14.64 11.97 -13.25
C VAL A 217 -14.00 13.20 -12.61
N ARG A 218 -13.57 13.09 -11.34
CA ARG A 218 -12.96 14.20 -10.61
C ARG A 218 -11.65 14.68 -11.22
N LEU A 219 -10.88 13.76 -11.82
CA LEU A 219 -9.63 14.07 -12.50
C LEU A 219 -9.81 14.57 -13.94
N ASP A 220 -11.02 14.53 -14.49
CA ASP A 220 -11.29 15.01 -15.84
C ASP A 220 -11.15 16.54 -15.90
N PRO A 221 -10.21 17.08 -16.71
CA PRO A 221 -10.01 18.53 -16.83
C PRO A 221 -11.27 19.29 -17.26
N ARG A 222 -12.20 18.62 -17.96
CA ARG A 222 -13.47 19.21 -18.41
C ARG A 222 -14.43 19.50 -17.26
N HIS A 223 -14.31 18.80 -16.14
CA HIS A 223 -15.12 19.03 -14.94
C HIS A 223 -14.47 20.06 -13.98
N PHE A 224 -13.17 20.34 -14.13
CA PHE A 224 -12.45 21.35 -13.35
C PHE A 224 -12.78 22.79 -13.74
N GLN A 225 -13.27 23.03 -14.97
CA GLN A 225 -13.55 24.38 -15.49
C GLN A 225 -15.00 24.85 -15.29
N ALA A 226 -15.86 24.01 -14.70
CA ALA A 226 -17.30 24.27 -14.59
C ALA A 226 -17.80 24.49 -13.15
N ALA A 227 -16.91 24.59 -12.16
CA ALA A 227 -17.22 24.80 -10.75
C ALA A 227 -16.64 26.12 -10.24
#